data_AF-A0AAD7MCF1-F1
#
_entry.id   AF-A0AAD7MCF1-F1
#
_cell.length_a   1.000
_cell.length_b   1.000
_cell.length_c   1.000
_cell.angle_alpha   90.00
_cell.angle_beta   90.00
_cell.angle_gamma   90.00
#
_symmetry.space_group_name_H-M   'P 1'
#
loop_
_entity.id
_entity.type
_entity.pdbx_description
1 polymer ?
#
loop_
_entity_poly.entity_id
_entity_poly.type
_entity_poly.pdbx_seq_one_letter_code
_entity_poly.pdbx_strand_id
1 'polypeptide(L)'
;KTHMLYYVALSHGITAGGTIIVQGLNVSKITSGISGFLRQELRKLEILDEITRSRCEGLLSPSITSLYRRRLIRSFHAWNSNHRDPAHFRPAMHWN
;
A
#
# COMPACT_ATOMS: atom_id res chain seq x y z
N LYS A 1 -22.51 4.37 1.97
CA LYS A 1 -21.30 5.22 2.17
C LYS A 1 -20.10 4.32 2.40
N THR A 2 -19.15 4.39 1.46
CA THR A 2 -17.91 3.61 1.37
C THR A 2 -16.93 3.97 2.49
N HIS A 3 -16.18 2.98 3.00
CA HIS A 3 -15.13 3.13 4.03
C HIS A 3 -14.18 4.31 3.73
N MET A 4 -13.76 4.47 2.47
CA MET A 4 -12.82 5.51 2.03
C MET A 4 -13.26 6.95 2.36
N LEU A 5 -14.57 7.25 2.42
CA LEU A 5 -15.04 8.61 2.70
C LEU A 5 -14.65 9.06 4.11
N TYR A 6 -14.64 8.16 5.09
CA TYR A 6 -14.17 8.47 6.43
C TYR A 6 -12.68 8.79 6.43
N TYR A 7 -11.88 7.99 5.72
CA TYR A 7 -10.45 8.21 5.61
C TYR A 7 -10.13 9.55 4.94
N VAL A 8 -10.81 9.87 3.83
CA VAL A 8 -10.63 11.14 3.12
C VAL A 8 -10.98 12.31 4.02
N ALA A 9 -12.15 12.29 4.67
CA ALA A 9 -12.57 13.38 5.56
C ALA A 9 -11.61 13.58 6.73
N LEU A 10 -11.17 12.49 7.38
CA LEU A 10 -10.25 12.56 8.51
C LEU A 10 -8.84 13.00 8.08
N SER A 11 -8.39 12.64 6.87
CA SER A 11 -7.07 13.05 6.36
C SER A 11 -7.00 14.53 5.97
N HIS A 12 -8.14 15.20 5.78
CA HIS A 12 -8.20 16.65 5.62
C HIS A 12 -8.13 17.39 6.97
N GLY A 13 -8.33 16.68 8.09
CA GLY A 13 -8.15 17.24 9.42
C GLY A 13 -6.66 17.47 9.71
N ILE A 14 -6.33 18.66 10.19
CA ILE A 14 -4.93 19.02 10.51
C ILE A 14 -4.51 18.41 11.85
N THR A 15 -5.44 18.39 12.82
CA THR A 15 -5.21 17.78 14.14
C THR A 15 -6.51 17.13 14.65
N ALA A 16 -6.38 16.18 15.57
CA ALA A 16 -7.54 15.55 16.22
C ALA A 16 -8.37 16.58 17.00
N GLY A 17 -7.72 17.52 17.71
CA GLY A 17 -8.41 18.58 18.45
C GLY A 17 -9.09 19.63 17.56
N GLY A 18 -8.61 19.83 16.33
CA GLY A 18 -9.21 20.74 15.35
C GLY A 18 -10.27 20.11 14.46
N THR A 19 -10.60 18.83 14.65
CA THR A 19 -11.54 18.10 13.79
C THR A 19 -12.85 17.83 14.53
N ILE A 20 -13.95 18.42 14.05
CA ILE A 20 -15.29 18.22 14.62
C ILE A 20 -16.05 17.17 13.81
N ILE A 21 -16.61 16.18 14.50
CA ILE A 21 -17.43 15.13 13.89
C ILE A 21 -18.91 15.47 14.11
N VAL A 22 -19.58 15.92 13.06
CA VAL A 22 -20.98 16.41 13.12
C VAL A 22 -22.01 15.28 13.26
N GLN A 23 -21.74 14.09 12.71
CA GLN A 23 -22.60 12.91 12.81
C GLN A 23 -21.79 11.72 13.33
N GLY A 24 -22.40 10.89 14.17
CA GLY A 24 -21.74 9.72 14.76
C GLY A 24 -21.03 8.83 13.72
N LEU A 25 -19.83 8.35 14.07
CA LEU A 25 -19.05 7.43 13.24
C LEU A 25 -19.60 6.01 13.36
N ASN A 26 -19.78 5.33 12.23
CA ASN A 26 -19.96 3.89 12.24
C ASN A 26 -18.58 3.22 12.31
N VAL A 27 -18.18 2.80 13.51
CA VAL A 27 -16.87 2.19 13.78
C VAL A 27 -16.62 0.94 12.94
N SER A 28 -17.65 0.14 12.66
CA SER A 28 -17.53 -1.04 11.79
C SER A 28 -17.04 -0.67 10.39
N LYS A 29 -17.46 0.48 9.85
CA LYS A 29 -16.97 0.99 8.56
C LYS A 29 -15.56 1.54 8.59
N ILE A 30 -14.87 1.52 9.72
CA ILE A 30 -13.46 1.89 9.87
C ILE A 30 -12.65 0.62 10.15
N THR A 31 -13.19 -0.29 10.97
CA THR A 31 -12.51 -1.49 11.47
C THR A 31 -12.76 -2.76 10.66
N SER A 32 -13.68 -2.78 9.69
CA SER A 32 -14.03 -3.95 8.86
C SER A 32 -12.91 -4.45 7.92
N GLY A 33 -11.69 -3.94 8.08
CA GLY A 33 -10.56 -4.26 7.21
C GLY A 33 -10.69 -3.66 5.80
N ILE A 34 -9.68 -3.98 4.99
CA ILE A 34 -9.50 -3.47 3.63
C ILE A 34 -10.13 -4.48 2.65
N SER A 35 -10.86 -3.98 1.64
CA SER A 35 -11.38 -4.85 0.58
C SER A 35 -10.26 -5.58 -0.17
N GLY A 36 -10.54 -6.78 -0.69
CA GLY A 36 -9.51 -7.58 -1.38
C GLY A 36 -8.85 -6.85 -2.56
N PHE A 37 -9.64 -6.11 -3.34
CA PHE A 37 -9.14 -5.27 -4.43
C PHE A 37 -8.23 -4.15 -3.93
N LEU A 38 -8.64 -3.41 -2.90
CA LEU A 38 -7.83 -2.31 -2.36
C LEU A 38 -6.55 -2.84 -1.70
N ARG A 39 -6.60 -3.99 -1.04
CA ARG A 39 -5.42 -4.67 -0.49
C ARG A 39 -4.45 -5.06 -1.60
N GLN A 40 -4.94 -5.55 -2.74
CA GLN A 40 -4.07 -5.84 -3.89
C GLN A 40 -3.40 -4.56 -4.42
N GLU A 41 -4.13 -3.45 -4.52
CA GLU A 41 -3.55 -2.20 -5.01
C GLU A 41 -2.53 -1.60 -4.04
N LEU A 42 -2.79 -1.65 -2.73
CA LEU A 42 -1.80 -1.25 -1.71
C LEU A 42 -0.55 -2.14 -1.75
N ARG A 43 -0.71 -3.46 -1.88
CA ARG A 43 0.43 -4.39 -2.06
C ARG A 43 1.30 -4.05 -3.28
N LYS A 44 0.68 -3.66 -4.40
CA LYS A 44 1.43 -3.22 -5.58
C LYS A 44 2.21 -1.93 -5.31
N LEU A 45 1.70 -1.02 -4.48
CA LEU A 45 2.43 0.19 -4.09
C LEU A 45 3.61 -0.15 -3.19
N GLU A 46 3.44 -1.02 -2.20
CA GLU A 46 4.53 -1.50 -1.34
C GLU A 46 5.66 -2.15 -2.17
N ILE A 47 5.32 -2.97 -3.18
CA ILE A 47 6.32 -3.54 -4.11
C ILE A 47 7.03 -2.44 -4.93
N LEU A 48 6.32 -1.40 -5.37
CA LEU A 48 6.93 -0.31 -6.12
C LEU A 48 7.88 0.54 -5.26
N ASP A 49 7.52 0.74 -4.00
CA ASP A 49 8.38 1.40 -3.02
C ASP A 49 9.65 0.57 -2.81
N GLU A 50 9.50 -0.75 -2.67
CA GLU A 50 10.62 -1.66 -2.53
C GLU A 50 11.58 -1.65 -3.73
N ILE A 51 11.03 -1.59 -4.94
CA ILE A 51 11.81 -1.46 -6.17
C ILE A 51 12.59 -0.13 -6.16
N THR A 52 11.96 0.94 -5.71
CA THR A 52 12.56 2.28 -5.64
C THR A 52 13.69 2.30 -4.62
N ARG A 53 13.44 1.76 -3.42
CA ARG A 53 14.43 1.59 -2.35
C ARG A 53 15.63 0.77 -2.82
N SER A 54 15.38 -0.41 -3.38
CA SER A 54 16.44 -1.31 -3.90
C SER A 54 17.27 -0.65 -5.00
N ARG A 55 16.66 0.21 -5.82
CA ARG A 55 17.38 0.97 -6.85
C ARG A 55 18.26 2.06 -6.24
N CYS A 56 17.77 2.79 -5.24
CA CYS A 56 18.54 3.81 -4.52
C CYS A 56 19.73 3.18 -3.76
N GLU A 57 19.54 1.99 -3.19
CA GLU A 57 20.57 1.23 -2.49
C GLU A 57 21.54 0.51 -3.45
N GLY A 58 21.30 0.53 -4.77
CA GLY A 58 22.13 -0.14 -5.77
C GLY A 58 22.04 -1.68 -5.76
N LEU A 59 21.05 -2.24 -5.07
CA LEU A 59 20.84 -3.70 -4.93
C LEU A 59 20.02 -4.28 -6.09
N LEU A 60 19.30 -3.43 -6.83
CA LEU A 60 18.48 -3.85 -7.96
C LEU A 60 19.28 -3.88 -9.26
N SER A 61 19.17 -4.99 -10.01
CA SER A 61 19.76 -5.08 -11.35
C SER A 61 19.23 -3.96 -12.28
N PRO A 62 20.10 -3.26 -13.03
CA PRO A 62 19.69 -2.18 -13.93
C PRO A 62 18.78 -2.67 -15.08
N SER A 63 18.78 -3.97 -15.38
CA SER A 63 17.88 -4.57 -16.36
C SER A 63 16.40 -4.57 -15.93
N ILE A 64 16.12 -4.35 -14.64
CA ILE A 64 14.75 -4.31 -14.10
C ILE A 64 14.20 -2.90 -14.22
N THR A 65 13.76 -2.57 -15.43
CA THR A 65 13.16 -1.28 -15.76
C THR A 65 11.97 -1.46 -16.69
N SER A 66 10.87 -0.74 -16.44
CA SER A 66 9.73 -0.70 -17.34
C SER A 66 8.91 0.56 -17.12
N LEU A 67 8.29 1.09 -18.19
CA LEU A 67 7.34 2.20 -18.12
C LEU A 67 5.99 1.77 -17.53
N TYR A 68 5.67 0.48 -17.55
CA TYR A 68 4.38 -0.03 -17.09
C TYR A 68 4.51 -0.72 -15.74
N ARG A 69 3.74 -0.25 -14.75
CA ARG A 69 3.68 -0.83 -13.40
C ARG A 69 3.58 -2.36 -13.41
N ARG A 70 2.65 -2.92 -14.20
CA ARG A 70 2.44 -4.38 -14.26
C ARG A 70 3.68 -5.14 -14.74
N ARG A 71 4.38 -4.60 -15.75
CA ARG A 71 5.59 -5.23 -16.29
C ARG A 71 6.74 -5.12 -15.30
N LEU A 72 6.91 -3.96 -14.66
CA LEU A 72 7.95 -3.71 -13.67
C LEU A 72 7.82 -4.65 -12.46
N ILE A 73 6.62 -4.76 -11.90
CA ILE A 73 6.32 -5.68 -10.78
C ILE A 73 6.62 -7.12 -11.20
N ARG A 74 6.21 -7.54 -12.41
CA ARG A 74 6.48 -8.90 -12.91
C ARG A 74 7.97 -9.17 -13.08
N SER A 75 8.75 -8.24 -13.63
CA SER A 75 10.21 -8.40 -13.75
C SER A 75 10.90 -8.43 -12.40
N PHE A 76 10.43 -7.63 -11.44
CA PHE A 76 10.95 -7.63 -10.08
C PHE A 76 10.70 -8.97 -9.38
N HIS A 77 9.49 -9.54 -9.48
CA HIS A 77 9.21 -10.87 -8.93
C HIS A 77 10.02 -11.98 -9.61
N ALA A 78 10.22 -11.90 -10.93
CA ALA A 78 11.05 -12.88 -11.65
C ALA A 78 12.51 -12.86 -11.16
N TRP A 79 13.04 -11.66 -10.86
CA TRP A 79 14.37 -11.48 -10.29
C TRP A 79 14.44 -11.89 -8.81
N ASN A 80 13.45 -11.50 -8.02
CA ASN A 80 13.35 -11.82 -6.60
C ASN A 80 12.66 -13.17 -6.39
N SER A 81 13.32 -14.25 -6.79
CA SER A 81 12.76 -15.61 -6.85
C SER A 81 12.25 -16.13 -5.50
N ASN A 82 12.70 -15.54 -4.38
CA ASN A 82 12.31 -15.99 -3.04
C ASN A 82 10.90 -15.56 -2.61
N HIS A 83 10.21 -14.67 -3.36
CA HIS A 83 8.83 -14.24 -3.10
C HIS A 83 8.50 -13.87 -1.64
N ARG A 84 9.52 -13.62 -0.80
CA ARG A 84 9.29 -13.21 0.58
C ARG A 84 8.92 -11.75 0.55
N ASP A 85 7.80 -11.46 1.20
CA ASP A 85 7.43 -10.10 1.51
C ASP A 85 8.57 -9.46 2.30
N PRO A 86 9.05 -8.28 1.88
CA PRO A 86 10.05 -7.55 2.63
C PRO A 86 9.61 -7.38 4.08
N ALA A 87 10.54 -7.52 5.03
CA ALA A 87 10.22 -7.51 6.46
C ALA A 87 9.58 -6.20 6.96
N HIS A 88 9.72 -5.11 6.21
CA HIS A 88 9.12 -3.80 6.53
C HIS A 88 7.68 -3.66 6.04
N PHE A 89 7.16 -4.62 5.25
CA PHE A 89 5.77 -4.58 4.83
C PHE A 89 4.85 -4.69 6.05
N ARG A 90 3.73 -3.96 6.00
CA ARG A 90 2.73 -4.06 7.05
C ARG A 90 2.18 -5.49 7.09
N PRO A 91 1.96 -6.11 8.26
CA PRO A 91 1.43 -7.48 8.33
C PRO A 91 0.11 -7.69 7.57
N ALA A 92 -0.73 -6.65 7.50
CA ALA A 92 -1.99 -6.67 6.73
C ALA A 92 -1.81 -6.79 5.21
N MET A 93 -0.58 -6.62 4.71
CA MET A 93 -0.19 -6.68 3.30
C MET A 93 0.58 -7.96 2.95
N HIS A 94 0.87 -8.82 3.91
CA HIS A 94 1.53 -10.09 3.61
C HIS A 94 0.63 -11.03 2.80
N TRP A 95 1.23 -11.79 1.91
CA TRP A 95 0.58 -12.88 1.17
C TRP A 95 0.57 -14.11 2.08
N ASN A 96 -0.41 -14.17 3.00
CA ASN A 96 -0.68 -15.37 3.81
C ASN A 96 -0.83 -16.63 2.95
#